data_AF-A0A413UEQ3-F1
#
_entry.id   AF-A0A413UEQ3-F1
#
_cell.length_a   1.000
_cell.length_b   1.000
_cell.length_c   1.000
_cell.angle_alpha   90.00
_cell.angle_beta   90.00
_cell.angle_gamma   90.00
#
_symmetry.space_group_name_H-M   'P 1'
#
loop_
_entity.id
_entity.type
_entity.pdbx_description
1 polymer ?
#
loop_
_entity_poly.entity_id
_entity_poly.type
_entity_poly.pdbx_seq_one_letter_code
_entity_poly.pdbx_strand_id
1 'polypeptide(L)' 'MARKIYGIYKDNLPACIGTEDECAAFLETTINGFRAMLSKQKKGIQKRSREGFIIVKICEELELEEIE' A
#
# COMPACT_ATOMS: atom_id res chain seq x y z
N MET A 1 4.82 -6.57 -15.81
CA MET A 1 5.16 -6.01 -14.50
C MET A 1 4.02 -6.29 -13.52
N ALA A 2 4.23 -7.12 -12.50
CA ALA A 2 3.16 -7.52 -11.58
C ALA A 2 2.49 -6.31 -10.91
N ARG A 3 1.18 -6.14 -11.12
CA ARG A 3 0.41 -5.04 -10.50
C ARG A 3 0.08 -5.44 -9.07
N LYS A 4 0.52 -4.62 -8.11
CA LYS A 4 0.26 -4.81 -6.69
C LYS A 4 -0.85 -3.87 -6.26
N ILE A 5 -1.93 -4.45 -5.75
CA ILE A 5 -3.05 -3.71 -5.17
C ILE A 5 -2.89 -3.71 -3.65
N TYR A 6 -2.99 -2.52 -3.07
CA TYR A 6 -2.92 -2.26 -1.65
C TYR A 6 -4.24 -1.67 -1.16
N GLY A 7 -4.56 -1.95 0.10
CA GLY A 7 -5.65 -1.33 0.83
C GLY A 7 -5.10 -0.51 1.98
N ILE A 8 -5.60 0.70 2.14
CA ILE A 8 -5.36 1.57 3.29
C ILE A 8 -6.63 1.57 4.12
N TYR A 9 -6.52 1.20 5.38
CA TYR A 9 -7.61 1.17 6.35
C TYR A 9 -7.35 2.21 7.42
N LYS A 10 -8.38 2.92 7.85
CA LYS A 10 -8.33 3.81 9.02
C LYS A 10 -9.46 3.42 9.95
N ASP A 11 -9.15 3.19 11.22
CA ASP A 11 -10.15 2.81 12.23
C ASP A 11 -10.98 1.58 11.79
N ASN A 12 -10.31 0.61 11.15
CA ASN A 12 -10.88 -0.60 10.53
C ASN A 12 -11.83 -0.39 9.34
N LEU A 13 -11.96 0.84 8.84
CA LEU A 13 -12.73 1.13 7.62
C LEU A 13 -11.80 1.31 6.42
N PRO A 14 -12.16 0.78 5.24
CA PRO A 14 -11.38 0.99 4.02
C PRO A 14 -11.42 2.47 3.64
N ALA A 15 -10.23 3.07 3.53
CA ALA A 15 -10.06 4.47 3.15
C ALA A 15 -9.60 4.62 1.69
N CYS A 16 -8.76 3.71 1.20
CA CYS A 16 -8.29 3.67 -0.19
C CYS A 16 -7.96 2.23 -0.57
N ILE A 17 -8.31 1.82 -1.79
CA ILE A 17 -7.92 0.53 -2.37
C ILE A 17 -7.46 0.80 -3.80
N GLY A 18 -6.23 0.43 -4.13
CA GLY A 18 -5.65 0.73 -5.43
C GLY A 18 -4.18 0.34 -5.55
N THR A 19 -3.56 0.82 -6.61
CA THR A 19 -2.13 0.68 -6.88
C THR A 19 -1.25 1.44 -5.87
N GLU A 20 0.07 1.24 -5.93
CA GLU A 20 1.02 2.02 -5.12
C GLU A 20 0.89 3.52 -5.38
N ASP A 21 0.65 3.92 -6.63
CA ASP A 21 0.49 5.32 -7.04
C ASP A 21 -0.77 5.95 -6.45
N GLU A 22 -1.91 5.25 -6.54
CA GLU A 22 -3.19 5.72 -5.98
C GLU A 22 -3.13 5.82 -4.46
N CYS A 23 -2.54 4.82 -3.80
CA CYS A 23 -2.34 4.82 -2.36
C CYS A 23 -1.39 5.93 -1.90
N ALA A 24 -0.33 6.20 -2.67
CA ALA A 24 0.61 7.28 -2.39
C ALA A 24 -0.06 8.66 -2.57
N ALA A 25 -0.86 8.83 -3.62
CA ALA A 25 -1.63 10.05 -3.86
C ALA A 25 -2.65 10.31 -2.74
N PHE A 26 -3.39 9.29 -2.31
CA PHE A 26 -4.33 9.39 -1.19
C PHE A 26 -3.64 9.82 0.11
N LEU A 27 -2.44 9.31 0.36
CA LEU A 27 -1.64 9.68 1.52
C LEU A 27 -0.83 10.97 1.31
N GLU A 28 -1.01 11.70 0.20
CA GLU A 28 -0.26 12.91 -0.13
C GLU A 28 1.26 12.71 0.01
N THR A 29 1.76 11.58 -0.47
CA THR A 29 3.17 11.19 -0.38
C THR A 29 3.69 10.73 -1.74
N THR A 30 5.01 10.62 -1.86
CA THR A 30 5.64 9.96 -3.00
C THR A 30 5.50 8.43 -2.90
N ILE A 31 5.59 7.73 -4.03
CA ILE A 31 5.64 6.26 -4.10
C ILE A 31 6.72 5.70 -3.17
N ASN A 32 7.91 6.31 -3.16
CA ASN A 32 9.00 5.92 -2.27
C ASN A 32 8.65 6.13 -0.79
N GLY A 33 7.94 7.21 -0.48
CA GLY A 33 7.39 7.44 0.87
C GLY A 33 6.38 6.37 1.27
N PHE A 34 5.48 5.98 0.36
CA PHE A 34 4.53 4.89 0.58
C PHE A 34 5.23 3.54 0.83
N ARG A 35 6.21 3.17 0.00
CA ARG A 35 7.02 1.95 0.18
C ARG A 35 7.80 1.97 1.50
N ALA A 36 8.33 3.13 1.89
CA ALA A 36 8.99 3.28 3.19
C ALA A 36 8.00 3.12 4.36
N MET A 37 6.77 3.61 4.23
CA MET A 37 5.70 3.38 5.21
C MET A 37 5.34 1.90 5.33
N LEU A 38 5.14 1.21 4.20
CA LEU A 38 4.93 -0.24 4.17
C LEU A 38 6.05 -1.00 4.88
N SER A 39 7.31 -0.66 4.60
CA SER A 39 8.48 -1.30 5.23
C SER A 39 8.55 -1.04 6.74
N LYS A 40 8.24 0.18 7.18
CA LYS A 40 8.19 0.53 8.61
C LYS A 40 7.05 -0.18 9.34
N GLN A 41 5.87 -0.23 8.73
CA GLN A 41 4.71 -0.91 9.31
C GLN A 41 4.98 -2.41 9.49
N LYS A 42 5.65 -3.07 8.52
CA LYS A 42 6.09 -4.47 8.68
C LYS A 42 7.02 -4.69 9.88
N LYS A 43 7.74 -3.65 10.30
CA LYS A 43 8.60 -3.65 11.50
C LYS A 43 7.86 -3.20 12.76
N GLY A 44 6.54 -2.99 12.71
CA GLY A 44 5.75 -2.44 13.82
C GLY A 44 6.01 -0.95 14.08
N ILE A 45 6.67 -0.25 13.17
CA ILE A 45 7.01 1.17 13.31
C ILE A 45 6.00 1.99 12.50
N GLN A 46 5.26 2.87 13.16
CA GLN A 46 4.33 3.80 12.52
C GLN A 46 4.67 5.24 12.93
N LYS A 47 4.56 6.19 11.98
CA LYS A 47 4.67 7.61 12.31
C LYS A 47 3.40 8.07 13.02
N ARG A 48 3.52 8.85 14.10
CA ARG A 48 2.37 9.48 14.81
C ARG A 48 1.39 10.19 13.88
N SER A 49 1.87 10.91 12.87
CA SER A 49 1.00 11.61 11.91
C SER A 49 0.15 10.70 11.03
N ARG A 50 0.43 9.39 11.03
CA ARG A 50 -0.29 8.36 10.28
C ARG A 50 -0.80 7.26 11.21
N GLU A 51 -0.91 7.56 12.50
CA GLU A 51 -1.50 6.66 13.48
C GLU A 51 -2.94 6.31 13.07
N GLY A 52 -3.29 5.04 13.22
CA GLY A 52 -4.58 4.50 12.77
C GLY A 52 -4.63 4.06 11.29
N PHE A 53 -3.66 4.42 10.44
CA PHE A 53 -3.61 3.93 9.06
C PHE A 53 -2.91 2.58 8.92
N ILE A 54 -3.64 1.54 8.56
CA ILE A 54 -3.10 0.20 8.30
C ILE A 54 -3.05 -0.03 6.79
N ILE A 55 -1.86 -0.29 6.26
CA ILE A 55 -1.68 -0.64 4.85
C ILE A 55 -1.58 -2.16 4.72
N VAL A 56 -2.44 -2.77 3.91
CA VAL A 56 -2.43 -4.20 3.60
C VAL A 56 -2.23 -4.42 2.11
N LYS A 57 -1.56 -5.51 1.74
CA LYS A 57 -1.45 -5.94 0.35
C LYS A 57 -2.63 -6.86 0.04
N ILE A 58 -3.47 -6.48 -0.91
CA ILE A 58 -4.70 -7.19 -1.26
C ILE A 58 -4.43 -8.22 -2.35
N CYS A 59 -3.76 -7.81 -3.42
CA CYS A 59 -3.48 -8.69 -4.56
C CYS A 59 -2.08 -8.40 -5.10
N GLU A 60 -1.42 -9.45 -5.60
CA GLU A 60 -0.25 -9.37 -6.46
C GLU A 60 -0.61 -10.13 -7.72
N GLU A 61 -1.05 -9.40 -8.75
CA GLU A 61 -1.23 -10.01 -10.06
C GLU A 61 0.16 -10.24 -10.63
N LEU A 62 0.66 -11.48 -10.56
CA LEU A 62 1.77 -11.92 -11.39
C LEU A 62 1.27 -11.91 -12.82
N GLU A 63 1.91 -11.14 -13.70
CA GLU A 63 1.73 -11.37 -15.14
C GLU A 63 2.19 -12.81 -15.40
N LEU A 64 1.23 -13.69 -15.69
CA LEU A 64 1.52 -14.98 -16.29
C LEU A 64 2.03 -14.66 -17.69
N GLU A 65 3.34 -14.73 -17.89
CA GLU A 65 3.88 -14.87 -19.24
C GLU A 65 3.26 -16.14 -19.84
N GLU A 66 2.43 -15.97 -20.88
CA GLU A 66 1.97 -17.07 -21.71
C GLU A 66 3.22 -17.77 -22.25
N ILE A 67 3.45 -19.01 -21.81
CA ILE A 67 4.46 -19.89 -22.39
C ILE A 67 3.87 -20.40 -23.71
N GLU A 68 4.33 -19.84 -24.83
CA GLU A 68 4.14 -20.42 -26.18
C GLU A 68 4.82 -21.79 -26.31
#